data_AF-A0A7I7SQI9-F1
#
_entry.id   AF-A0A7I7SQI9-F1
#
_cell.length_a   1.000
_cell.length_b   1.000
_cell.length_c   1.000
_cell.angle_alpha   90.00
_cell.angle_beta   90.00
_cell.angle_gamma   90.00
#
_symmetry.space_group_name_H-M   'P 1'
#
loop_
_entity.id
_entity.type
_entity.pdbx_description
1 polymer ?
#
loop_
_entity_poly.entity_id
_entity_poly.type
_entity_poly.pdbx_seq_one_letter_code
_entity_poly.pdbx_strand_id
1 'polypeptide(L)'
;MSDTPLWQHDPASNGREGFGRDPALDPAVSNILSAAAPEHQVVHDAVTAPGGAGDRFLHNVTHHFWADNGKSVASLFDWTGPAAQGPEGQIAGETAHAYSSYIGSHPDELLKLPGNHTLGQVNPDLTQGMAHGLTPYVTNIAGEHNALTGSFGAFDTGATQDNDFMSTSKGVFSVLNTDPQAAQLFDGKAYEEILRDQNSYAKGIAENVPNAVLDNARMQQADTLRALIDVGTNNALDAKGVNADLQAADAYASKSSAYDLAVKTLSAGADASPGGPVAALGADTLGSALKSDIIGTPPVPSAHPALYSNMTEYEADRAVLNGLIANGTHVNLPADFFGQGDGGSDIKGFAEYSQHPTANTLAETHYNTAVRDALASIVGTNNVAPIGMEKDTYNNITKNPHPWS
;
A
#
# COMPACT_ATOMS: atom_id res chain seq x y z
N MET A 1 -29.37 22.17 23.45
CA MET A 1 -28.95 20.80 23.80
C MET A 1 -29.38 19.95 22.61
N SER A 2 -28.44 19.53 21.77
CA SER A 2 -28.78 18.63 20.66
C SER A 2 -28.98 17.26 21.27
N ASP A 3 -30.17 16.69 21.13
CA ASP A 3 -30.44 15.32 21.53
C ASP A 3 -29.51 14.40 20.73
N THR A 4 -28.78 13.60 21.47
CA THR A 4 -27.92 12.55 20.95
C THR A 4 -28.77 11.62 20.08
N PRO A 5 -28.38 11.33 18.82
CA PRO A 5 -29.16 10.46 17.94
C PRO A 5 -29.46 9.10 18.59
N LEU A 6 -30.67 8.57 18.39
CA LEU A 6 -31.16 7.35 19.05
C LEU A 6 -30.23 6.13 18.91
N TRP A 7 -29.49 6.01 17.81
CA TRP A 7 -28.55 4.93 17.55
C TRP A 7 -27.23 5.03 18.36
N GLN A 8 -26.92 6.19 18.95
CA GLN A 8 -25.80 6.33 19.90
C GLN A 8 -26.14 5.74 21.28
N HIS A 9 -27.43 5.47 21.55
CA HIS A 9 -27.88 4.75 22.74
C HIS A 9 -27.98 3.23 22.53
N ASP A 10 -27.60 2.74 21.35
CA ASP A 10 -27.70 1.33 20.97
C ASP A 10 -26.57 0.48 21.62
N PRO A 11 -26.90 -0.61 22.33
CA PRO A 11 -25.93 -1.58 22.83
C PRO A 11 -25.00 -2.19 21.76
N ALA A 12 -25.44 -2.32 20.49
CA ALA A 12 -24.61 -2.85 19.40
C ALA A 12 -23.50 -1.87 18.98
N SER A 13 -23.77 -0.56 19.05
CA SER A 13 -22.78 0.52 18.91
C SER A 13 -21.75 0.61 20.05
N ASN A 14 -21.90 -0.21 21.11
CA ASN A 14 -21.06 -0.18 22.31
C ASN A 14 -20.25 -1.46 22.53
N GLY A 15 -20.22 -2.38 21.57
CA GLY A 15 -19.27 -3.50 21.61
C GLY A 15 -19.45 -4.49 22.77
N ARG A 16 -20.63 -4.55 23.40
CA ARG A 16 -20.83 -5.47 24.52
C ARG A 16 -20.86 -6.91 24.04
N GLU A 17 -20.06 -7.77 24.67
CA GLU A 17 -20.06 -9.22 24.41
C GLU A 17 -21.49 -9.79 24.36
N GLY A 18 -21.82 -10.49 23.26
CA GLY A 18 -23.10 -11.17 23.08
C GLY A 18 -24.19 -10.39 22.34
N PHE A 19 -23.96 -9.14 21.93
CA PHE A 19 -24.88 -8.36 21.09
C PHE A 19 -24.25 -8.14 19.70
N GLY A 20 -24.64 -8.98 18.73
CA GLY A 20 -24.30 -8.76 17.32
C GLY A 20 -25.11 -7.61 16.70
N ARG A 21 -24.81 -7.30 15.43
CA ARG A 21 -25.54 -6.42 14.47
C ARG A 21 -26.99 -6.20 14.90
N ASP A 22 -27.41 -4.96 15.21
CA ASP A 22 -28.79 -4.70 15.66
C ASP A 22 -29.75 -4.81 14.46
N PRO A 23 -30.53 -5.90 14.35
CA PRO A 23 -31.36 -6.11 13.17
C PRO A 23 -32.56 -5.16 13.09
N ALA A 24 -32.88 -4.40 14.14
CA ALA A 24 -34.09 -3.59 14.22
C ALA A 24 -33.89 -2.13 13.81
N LEU A 25 -32.81 -1.49 14.26
CA LEU A 25 -32.53 -0.07 13.97
C LEU A 25 -31.56 0.11 12.80
N ASP A 26 -30.61 -0.81 12.60
CA ASP A 26 -29.60 -0.71 11.54
C ASP A 26 -30.20 -0.52 10.16
N PRO A 27 -31.25 -1.27 9.72
CA PRO A 27 -31.78 -1.09 8.37
C PRO A 27 -32.34 0.33 8.14
N ALA A 28 -32.92 0.96 9.16
CA ALA A 28 -33.46 2.30 9.05
C ALA A 28 -32.33 3.34 8.95
N VAL A 29 -31.27 3.19 9.75
CA VAL A 29 -30.10 4.08 9.71
C VAL A 29 -29.33 3.92 8.40
N SER A 30 -29.07 2.67 7.98
CA SER A 30 -28.45 2.35 6.69
C SER A 30 -29.21 2.97 5.52
N ASN A 31 -30.55 2.87 5.50
CA ASN A 31 -31.37 3.48 4.45
C ASN A 31 -31.26 5.01 4.42
N ILE A 32 -31.23 5.68 5.58
CA ILE A 32 -31.09 7.14 5.66
C ILE A 32 -29.70 7.56 5.14
N LEU A 33 -28.64 6.87 5.57
CA LEU A 33 -27.27 7.18 5.15
C LEU A 33 -27.07 6.93 3.66
N SER A 34 -27.57 5.81 3.13
CA SER A 34 -27.55 5.54 1.67
C SER A 34 -28.38 6.54 0.87
N ALA A 35 -29.48 7.05 1.43
CA ALA A 35 -30.28 8.08 0.76
C ALA A 35 -29.59 9.45 0.72
N ALA A 36 -28.69 9.73 1.68
CA ALA A 36 -27.91 10.97 1.75
C ALA A 36 -26.54 10.89 1.04
N ALA A 37 -26.09 9.67 0.71
CA ALA A 37 -24.80 9.44 0.08
C ALA A 37 -24.62 10.13 -1.28
N PRO A 38 -25.63 10.19 -2.17
CA PRO A 38 -25.53 10.94 -3.44
C PRO A 38 -25.30 12.45 -3.24
N GLU A 39 -25.66 13.00 -2.09
CA GLU A 39 -25.42 14.40 -1.74
C GLU A 39 -24.00 14.60 -1.18
N HIS A 40 -23.00 14.51 -2.06
CA HIS A 40 -21.57 14.57 -1.71
C HIS A 40 -21.20 15.76 -0.83
N GLN A 41 -21.82 16.93 -1.02
CA GLN A 41 -21.61 18.11 -0.15
C GLN A 41 -22.06 17.86 1.30
N VAL A 42 -23.19 17.18 1.52
CA VAL A 42 -23.69 16.87 2.86
C VAL A 42 -22.77 15.86 3.55
N VAL A 43 -22.29 14.88 2.79
CA VAL A 43 -21.32 13.90 3.29
C VAL A 43 -20.00 14.59 3.64
N HIS A 44 -19.47 15.42 2.75
CA HIS A 44 -18.30 16.25 2.98
C HIS A 44 -18.44 17.07 4.27
N ASP A 45 -19.53 17.82 4.41
CA ASP A 45 -19.75 18.70 5.56
C ASP A 45 -19.88 17.91 6.87
N ALA A 46 -20.44 16.70 6.84
CA ALA A 46 -20.55 15.82 8.00
C ALA A 46 -19.18 15.23 8.41
N VAL A 47 -18.40 14.77 7.42
CA VAL A 47 -17.09 14.14 7.62
C VAL A 47 -16.03 15.17 8.05
N THR A 48 -16.08 16.38 7.49
CA THR A 48 -15.12 17.47 7.79
C THR A 48 -15.59 18.38 8.93
N ALA A 49 -16.69 18.04 9.62
CA ALA A 49 -17.32 18.91 10.59
C ALA A 49 -16.35 19.30 11.74
N PRO A 50 -16.24 20.60 12.08
CA PRO A 50 -15.27 21.09 13.05
C PRO A 50 -15.61 20.69 14.50
N GLY A 51 -14.66 20.91 15.41
CA GLY A 51 -14.88 20.66 16.85
C GLY A 51 -15.04 19.18 17.21
N GLY A 52 -14.37 18.31 16.44
CA GLY A 52 -14.43 16.85 16.58
C GLY A 52 -15.78 16.24 16.19
N ALA A 53 -16.67 16.99 15.53
CA ALA A 53 -17.93 16.43 15.05
C ALA A 53 -17.72 15.44 13.91
N GLY A 54 -16.79 15.72 12.99
CA GLY A 54 -16.35 14.80 11.93
C GLY A 54 -15.78 13.51 12.51
N ASP A 55 -14.82 13.60 13.42
CA ASP A 55 -14.24 12.43 14.10
C ASP A 55 -15.29 11.60 14.84
N ARG A 56 -16.24 12.24 15.53
CA ARG A 56 -17.36 11.51 16.17
C ARG A 56 -18.24 10.81 15.13
N PHE A 57 -18.51 11.44 13.98
CA PHE A 57 -19.25 10.80 12.91
C PHE A 57 -18.50 9.57 12.38
N LEU A 58 -17.20 9.71 12.10
CA LEU A 58 -16.34 8.64 11.60
C LEU A 58 -16.18 7.50 12.61
N HIS A 59 -15.96 7.81 13.89
CA HIS A 59 -15.94 6.83 14.98
C HIS A 59 -17.21 6.00 14.99
N ASN A 60 -18.36 6.67 14.97
CA ASN A 60 -19.63 5.99 14.99
C ASN A 60 -19.86 5.10 13.77
N VAL A 61 -19.47 5.55 12.57
CA VAL A 61 -19.61 4.75 11.34
C VAL A 61 -18.68 3.53 11.35
N THR A 62 -17.45 3.68 11.86
CA THR A 62 -16.42 2.63 11.83
C THR A 62 -16.52 1.62 12.98
N HIS A 63 -17.00 2.05 14.15
CA HIS A 63 -17.12 1.19 15.34
C HIS A 63 -18.47 0.46 15.43
N HIS A 64 -19.44 0.82 14.57
CA HIS A 64 -20.73 0.16 14.52
C HIS A 64 -20.69 -1.09 13.63
N PHE A 65 -21.26 -2.20 14.10
CA PHE A 65 -21.26 -3.47 13.39
C PHE A 65 -22.50 -3.54 12.51
N TRP A 66 -22.40 -3.04 11.29
CA TRP A 66 -23.55 -2.87 10.42
C TRP A 66 -24.15 -4.22 9.99
N ALA A 67 -25.48 -4.34 10.07
CA ALA A 67 -26.22 -5.53 9.63
C ALA A 67 -25.89 -5.96 8.19
N ASP A 68 -25.67 -4.99 7.29
CA ASP A 68 -25.39 -5.15 5.87
C ASP A 68 -23.90 -5.18 5.53
N ASN A 69 -23.03 -5.50 6.50
CA ASN A 69 -21.57 -5.49 6.37
C ASN A 69 -20.96 -4.11 6.03
N GLY A 70 -21.72 -3.03 6.24
CA GLY A 70 -21.27 -1.67 5.98
C GLY A 70 -21.55 -1.20 4.55
N LYS A 71 -22.29 -1.97 3.76
CA LYS A 71 -22.58 -1.66 2.35
C LYS A 71 -23.24 -0.31 2.17
N SER A 72 -24.23 0.02 3.01
CA SER A 72 -24.93 1.29 2.93
C SER A 72 -24.02 2.48 3.22
N VAL A 73 -23.13 2.36 4.21
CA VAL A 73 -22.23 3.43 4.62
C VAL A 73 -20.96 3.52 3.77
N ALA A 74 -20.61 2.47 3.03
CA ALA A 74 -19.53 2.49 2.04
C ALA A 74 -19.73 3.62 1.00
N SER A 75 -20.98 3.87 0.60
CA SER A 75 -21.34 4.92 -0.36
C SER A 75 -21.05 6.35 0.10
N LEU A 76 -20.78 6.56 1.40
CA LEU A 76 -20.34 7.85 1.93
C LEU A 76 -18.89 8.16 1.52
N PHE A 77 -18.10 7.15 1.15
CA PHE A 77 -16.66 7.29 0.93
C PHE A 77 -16.25 6.88 -0.49
N ASP A 78 -16.93 5.93 -1.11
CA ASP A 78 -16.54 5.36 -2.41
C ASP A 78 -16.49 6.39 -3.56
N TRP A 79 -17.30 7.44 -3.48
CA TRP A 79 -17.41 8.50 -4.47
C TRP A 79 -16.16 9.39 -4.55
N THR A 80 -15.36 9.49 -3.48
CA THR A 80 -14.18 10.37 -3.46
C THR A 80 -13.15 9.96 -4.49
N GLY A 81 -13.09 8.66 -4.82
CA GLY A 81 -12.18 8.12 -5.83
C GLY A 81 -12.53 8.62 -7.25
N PRO A 82 -13.71 8.26 -7.79
CA PRO A 82 -14.15 8.74 -9.10
C PRO A 82 -14.25 10.27 -9.23
N ALA A 83 -14.56 10.97 -8.13
CA ALA A 83 -14.70 12.43 -8.13
C ALA A 83 -13.36 13.20 -8.07
N ALA A 84 -12.23 12.53 -7.76
CA ALA A 84 -10.95 13.17 -7.46
C ALA A 84 -10.45 14.18 -8.51
N GLN A 85 -10.75 13.95 -9.79
CA GLN A 85 -10.35 14.82 -10.91
C GLN A 85 -11.52 15.57 -11.55
N GLY A 86 -12.71 15.45 -10.98
CA GLY A 86 -13.95 16.06 -11.48
C GLY A 86 -14.23 17.44 -10.89
N PRO A 87 -15.41 18.01 -11.21
CA PRO A 87 -15.87 19.27 -10.61
C PRO A 87 -15.93 19.24 -9.08
N GLU A 88 -16.10 18.06 -8.50
CA GLU A 88 -16.15 17.80 -7.06
C GLU A 88 -14.79 17.40 -6.47
N GLY A 89 -13.70 17.47 -7.24
CA GLY A 89 -12.37 17.01 -6.82
C GLY A 89 -11.86 17.68 -5.55
N GLN A 90 -12.25 18.93 -5.31
CA GLN A 90 -11.94 19.63 -4.07
C GLN A 90 -12.59 18.96 -2.86
N ILE A 91 -13.92 18.85 -2.84
CA ILE A 91 -14.66 18.23 -1.72
C ILE A 91 -14.35 16.73 -1.60
N ALA A 92 -14.04 16.06 -2.71
CA ALA A 92 -13.57 14.68 -2.71
C ALA A 92 -12.23 14.55 -1.97
N GLY A 93 -11.25 15.42 -2.30
CA GLY A 93 -9.94 15.43 -1.66
C GLY A 93 -10.00 15.80 -0.18
N GLU A 94 -10.80 16.79 0.19
CA GLU A 94 -11.01 17.21 1.59
C GLU A 94 -11.70 16.10 2.41
N THR A 95 -12.72 15.45 1.84
CA THR A 95 -13.40 14.30 2.47
C THR A 95 -12.46 13.12 2.63
N ALA A 96 -11.76 12.75 1.55
CA ALA A 96 -10.75 11.69 1.54
C ALA A 96 -9.67 11.90 2.58
N HIS A 97 -9.13 13.12 2.67
CA HIS A 97 -8.13 13.48 3.66
C HIS A 97 -8.66 13.33 5.09
N ALA A 98 -9.90 13.76 5.36
CA ALA A 98 -10.49 13.69 6.70
C ALA A 98 -10.69 12.24 7.17
N TYR A 99 -11.33 11.37 6.37
CA TYR A 99 -11.56 10.00 6.82
C TYR A 99 -10.29 9.14 6.80
N SER A 100 -9.34 9.40 5.90
CA SER A 100 -8.04 8.71 5.92
C SER A 100 -7.19 9.14 7.12
N SER A 101 -7.20 10.42 7.50
CA SER A 101 -6.57 10.89 8.74
C SER A 101 -7.18 10.21 9.96
N TYR A 102 -8.50 10.06 10.00
CA TYR A 102 -9.19 9.39 11.10
C TYR A 102 -8.77 7.92 11.22
N ILE A 103 -8.90 7.13 10.15
CA ILE A 103 -8.53 5.69 10.22
C ILE A 103 -7.03 5.49 10.44
N GLY A 104 -6.20 6.40 9.94
CA GLY A 104 -4.75 6.38 10.14
C GLY A 104 -4.31 6.72 11.56
N SER A 105 -5.11 7.50 12.30
CA SER A 105 -4.83 7.91 13.68
C SER A 105 -5.50 7.04 14.75
N HIS A 106 -6.43 6.15 14.37
CA HIS A 106 -7.10 5.20 15.28
C HIS A 106 -6.86 3.71 14.94
N PRO A 107 -5.67 3.28 14.46
CA PRO A 107 -5.43 1.89 14.10
C PRO A 107 -5.45 0.95 15.31
N ASP A 108 -5.11 1.40 16.50
CA ASP A 108 -5.20 0.63 17.74
C ASP A 108 -6.63 0.18 18.06
N GLU A 109 -7.61 1.06 17.80
CA GLU A 109 -9.04 0.78 17.96
C GLU A 109 -9.58 -0.06 16.79
N LEU A 110 -9.30 0.35 15.54
CA LEU A 110 -9.90 -0.26 14.34
C LEU A 110 -9.32 -1.63 13.97
N LEU A 111 -8.11 -1.94 14.43
CA LEU A 111 -7.53 -3.30 14.35
C LEU A 111 -8.05 -4.20 15.47
N LYS A 112 -8.67 -3.66 16.52
CA LYS A 112 -9.08 -4.41 17.72
C LYS A 112 -10.46 -3.95 18.21
N LEU A 113 -11.42 -3.98 17.30
CA LEU A 113 -12.83 -3.80 17.61
C LEU A 113 -13.32 -4.88 18.60
N PRO A 114 -14.43 -4.62 19.31
CA PRO A 114 -14.99 -5.53 20.29
C PRO A 114 -15.13 -6.97 19.78
N GLY A 115 -14.77 -7.94 20.62
CA GLY A 115 -14.67 -9.35 20.21
C GLY A 115 -13.34 -9.70 19.52
N ASN A 116 -12.35 -8.80 19.56
CA ASN A 116 -11.05 -8.94 18.90
C ASN A 116 -11.21 -9.11 17.38
N HIS A 117 -12.08 -8.28 16.81
CA HIS A 117 -12.30 -8.21 15.37
C HIS A 117 -11.63 -6.97 14.78
N THR A 118 -11.29 -7.00 13.51
CA THR A 118 -10.84 -5.82 12.76
C THR A 118 -12.02 -5.15 12.04
N LEU A 119 -11.86 -3.88 11.62
CA LEU A 119 -12.86 -3.18 10.81
C LEU A 119 -13.28 -3.99 9.56
N GLY A 120 -12.32 -4.49 8.78
CA GLY A 120 -12.57 -5.28 7.58
C GLY A 120 -13.21 -6.66 7.84
N GLN A 121 -13.13 -7.19 9.07
CA GLN A 121 -13.84 -8.43 9.42
C GLN A 121 -15.32 -8.17 9.69
N VAL A 122 -15.66 -7.04 10.32
CA VAL A 122 -17.04 -6.75 10.74
C VAL A 122 -17.81 -5.98 9.68
N ASN A 123 -17.13 -5.07 8.97
CA ASN A 123 -17.66 -4.19 7.94
C ASN A 123 -16.78 -4.22 6.66
N PRO A 124 -16.68 -5.38 5.97
CA PRO A 124 -15.88 -5.51 4.76
C PRO A 124 -16.28 -4.52 3.65
N ASP A 125 -17.58 -4.31 3.40
CA ASP A 125 -18.03 -3.42 2.33
C ASP A 125 -17.69 -1.94 2.62
N LEU A 126 -17.75 -1.52 3.90
CA LEU A 126 -17.29 -0.18 4.30
C LEU A 126 -15.79 -0.01 4.06
N THR A 127 -15.00 -1.00 4.45
CA THR A 127 -13.54 -1.00 4.27
C THR A 127 -13.17 -0.93 2.78
N GLN A 128 -13.89 -1.67 1.94
CA GLN A 128 -13.75 -1.63 0.48
C GLN A 128 -14.16 -0.27 -0.11
N GLY A 129 -15.27 0.33 0.36
CA GLY A 129 -15.70 1.65 -0.08
C GLY A 129 -14.68 2.74 0.26
N MET A 130 -14.10 2.71 1.46
CA MET A 130 -13.00 3.60 1.85
C MET A 130 -11.75 3.37 0.99
N ALA A 131 -11.33 2.12 0.79
CA ALA A 131 -10.17 1.79 -0.07
C ALA A 131 -10.36 2.27 -1.52
N HIS A 132 -11.55 2.06 -2.08
CA HIS A 132 -11.91 2.56 -3.40
C HIS A 132 -11.88 4.09 -3.47
N GLY A 133 -12.47 4.76 -2.48
CA GLY A 133 -12.44 6.21 -2.35
C GLY A 133 -11.03 6.81 -2.23
N LEU A 134 -10.10 6.09 -1.60
CA LEU A 134 -8.71 6.53 -1.38
C LEU A 134 -7.74 6.19 -2.51
N THR A 135 -8.14 5.35 -3.47
CA THR A 135 -7.27 4.88 -4.55
C THR A 135 -6.49 6.02 -5.24
N PRO A 136 -7.09 7.17 -5.65
CA PRO A 136 -6.34 8.25 -6.29
C PRO A 136 -5.33 8.98 -5.38
N TYR A 137 -5.43 8.78 -4.07
CA TYR A 137 -4.70 9.53 -3.05
C TYR A 137 -3.56 8.71 -2.40
N VAL A 138 -3.27 7.51 -2.91
CA VAL A 138 -2.27 6.60 -2.31
C VAL A 138 -0.89 7.26 -2.18
N THR A 139 -0.47 8.06 -3.16
CA THR A 139 0.81 8.77 -3.10
C THR A 139 0.78 9.95 -2.12
N ASN A 140 -0.37 10.64 -2.00
CA ASN A 140 -0.58 11.65 -0.96
C ASN A 140 -0.52 11.08 0.45
N ILE A 141 -1.12 9.90 0.64
CA ILE A 141 -1.04 9.13 1.88
C ILE A 141 0.42 8.75 2.18
N ALA A 142 1.20 8.43 1.15
CA ALA A 142 2.64 8.17 1.26
C ALA A 142 3.51 9.44 1.40
N GLY A 143 2.90 10.62 1.61
CA GLY A 143 3.62 11.87 1.89
C GLY A 143 4.01 12.68 0.66
N GLU A 144 3.64 12.25 -0.54
CA GLU A 144 3.91 12.97 -1.78
C GLU A 144 2.83 14.02 -2.08
N HIS A 145 3.22 15.20 -2.56
CA HIS A 145 2.24 16.16 -3.06
C HIS A 145 1.89 15.87 -4.53
N ASN A 146 0.66 15.43 -4.78
CA ASN A 146 0.16 15.19 -6.14
C ASN A 146 -0.76 16.33 -6.61
N ALA A 147 -0.38 16.97 -7.71
CA ALA A 147 -1.12 18.11 -8.27
C ALA A 147 -2.52 17.75 -8.79
N LEU A 148 -2.76 16.49 -9.16
CA LEU A 148 -4.08 16.00 -9.60
C LEU A 148 -5.06 15.81 -8.44
N THR A 149 -4.54 15.78 -7.21
CA THR A 149 -5.30 15.58 -5.97
C THR A 149 -4.92 16.66 -4.95
N GLY A 150 -4.68 17.89 -5.42
CA GLY A 150 -4.09 18.97 -4.63
C GLY A 150 -4.86 19.41 -3.38
N SER A 151 -6.14 19.03 -3.27
CA SER A 151 -6.98 19.25 -2.07
C SER A 151 -6.81 18.19 -0.98
N PHE A 152 -6.10 17.10 -1.27
CA PHE A 152 -5.67 16.13 -0.27
C PHE A 152 -4.29 16.53 0.27
N GLY A 153 -4.26 17.02 1.51
CA GLY A 153 -3.00 17.33 2.20
C GLY A 153 -2.20 16.07 2.53
N ALA A 154 -0.87 16.15 2.45
CA ALA A 154 -0.02 15.10 3.02
C ALA A 154 -0.18 15.10 4.55
N PHE A 155 -0.26 13.91 5.17
CA PHE A 155 -0.43 13.80 6.64
C PHE A 155 0.77 14.35 7.40
N ASP A 156 1.96 13.94 7.00
CA ASP A 156 3.19 14.21 7.72
C ASP A 156 4.01 15.27 6.97
N THR A 157 3.84 16.52 7.37
CA THR A 157 4.70 17.63 6.91
C THR A 157 5.90 17.75 7.83
N GLY A 158 6.95 16.97 7.54
CA GLY A 158 8.32 17.12 8.06
C GLY A 158 8.49 17.66 9.48
N ALA A 159 8.22 16.84 10.51
CA ALA A 159 8.66 17.05 11.90
C ALA A 159 8.51 15.83 12.83
N THR A 160 8.05 14.67 12.34
CA THR A 160 7.86 13.47 13.17
C THR A 160 9.20 12.84 13.54
N GLN A 161 9.34 12.36 14.78
CA GLN A 161 10.54 11.66 15.24
C GLN A 161 10.75 10.38 14.41
N ASP A 162 11.99 9.90 14.27
CA ASP A 162 12.32 8.65 13.55
C ASP A 162 11.42 7.45 13.95
N ASN A 163 10.91 7.44 15.19
CA ASN A 163 10.03 6.38 15.70
C ASN A 163 8.56 6.54 15.27
N ASP A 164 8.08 7.76 15.00
CA ASP A 164 6.68 8.06 14.63
C ASP A 164 6.52 8.36 13.13
N PHE A 165 7.60 8.15 12.38
CA PHE A 165 7.65 8.43 10.96
C PHE A 165 6.54 7.69 10.22
N MET A 166 5.71 8.46 9.50
CA MET A 166 4.57 7.99 8.72
C MET A 166 3.53 7.19 9.52
N SER A 167 3.34 7.52 10.80
CA SER A 167 2.39 6.82 11.68
C SER A 167 0.97 6.76 11.12
N THR A 168 0.46 7.89 10.64
CA THR A 168 -0.87 7.97 10.02
C THR A 168 -0.96 7.10 8.78
N SER A 169 0.03 7.16 7.88
CA SER A 169 0.07 6.35 6.66
C SER A 169 0.12 4.86 6.98
N LYS A 170 0.95 4.45 7.93
CA LYS A 170 1.01 3.06 8.43
C LYS A 170 -0.35 2.61 8.96
N GLY A 171 -1.04 3.47 9.70
CA GLY A 171 -2.39 3.21 10.21
C GLY A 171 -3.40 2.98 9.08
N VAL A 172 -3.40 3.84 8.05
CA VAL A 172 -4.30 3.71 6.88
C VAL A 172 -4.10 2.36 6.19
N PHE A 173 -2.86 2.04 5.80
CA PHE A 173 -2.54 0.76 5.16
C PHE A 173 -2.90 -0.43 6.07
N SER A 174 -2.65 -0.33 7.37
CA SER A 174 -2.96 -1.40 8.33
C SER A 174 -4.46 -1.66 8.43
N VAL A 175 -5.29 -0.62 8.55
CA VAL A 175 -6.74 -0.78 8.71
C VAL A 175 -7.39 -1.27 7.42
N LEU A 176 -7.03 -0.71 6.26
CA LEU A 176 -7.60 -1.12 4.98
C LEU A 176 -7.24 -2.58 4.64
N ASN A 177 -6.02 -3.02 4.96
CA ASN A 177 -5.58 -4.40 4.68
C ASN A 177 -6.27 -5.46 5.53
N THR A 178 -7.14 -5.06 6.47
CA THR A 178 -7.93 -6.01 7.23
C THR A 178 -9.03 -6.69 6.41
N ASP A 179 -9.48 -6.07 5.31
CA ASP A 179 -10.33 -6.72 4.30
C ASP A 179 -9.50 -7.10 3.05
N PRO A 180 -9.53 -8.36 2.58
CA PRO A 180 -8.71 -8.79 1.44
C PRO A 180 -8.99 -8.08 0.10
N GLN A 181 -10.24 -7.65 -0.15
CA GLN A 181 -10.58 -6.97 -1.40
C GLN A 181 -10.16 -5.49 -1.35
N ALA A 182 -10.32 -4.85 -0.19
CA ALA A 182 -9.77 -3.53 0.08
C ALA A 182 -8.24 -3.53 -0.06
N ALA A 183 -7.55 -4.52 0.52
CA ALA A 183 -6.11 -4.72 0.38
C ALA A 183 -5.71 -4.86 -1.10
N GLN A 184 -6.35 -5.77 -1.83
CA GLN A 184 -6.05 -5.99 -3.25
C GLN A 184 -6.18 -4.70 -4.07
N LEU A 185 -7.24 -3.91 -3.82
CA LEU A 185 -7.51 -2.68 -4.56
C LEU A 185 -6.51 -1.57 -4.21
N PHE A 186 -6.35 -1.27 -2.92
CA PHE A 186 -5.55 -0.16 -2.44
C PHE A 186 -4.05 -0.43 -2.60
N ASP A 187 -3.57 -1.60 -2.19
CA ASP A 187 -2.17 -2.00 -2.40
C ASP A 187 -1.89 -2.24 -3.88
N GLY A 188 -2.89 -2.68 -4.67
CA GLY A 188 -2.75 -2.81 -6.12
C GLY A 188 -2.45 -1.47 -6.77
N LYS A 189 -3.11 -0.41 -6.32
CA LYS A 189 -2.80 0.95 -6.78
C LYS A 189 -1.44 1.45 -6.26
N ALA A 190 -1.05 1.11 -5.03
CA ALA A 190 0.29 1.42 -4.54
C ALA A 190 1.38 0.73 -5.37
N TYR A 191 1.21 -0.56 -5.70
CA TYR A 191 2.11 -1.30 -6.59
C TYR A 191 2.14 -0.75 -8.02
N GLU A 192 1.01 -0.24 -8.52
CA GLU A 192 0.95 0.43 -9.81
C GLU A 192 1.88 1.65 -9.84
N GLU A 193 1.90 2.46 -8.79
CA GLU A 193 2.81 3.62 -8.68
C GLU A 193 4.26 3.20 -8.47
N ILE A 194 4.52 2.17 -7.62
CA ILE A 194 5.87 1.58 -7.46
C ILE A 194 6.45 1.17 -8.83
N LEU A 195 5.67 0.45 -9.64
CA LEU A 195 6.11 0.00 -10.97
C LEU A 195 6.35 1.17 -11.92
N ARG A 196 5.51 2.21 -11.86
CA ARG A 196 5.72 3.43 -12.67
C ARG A 196 6.99 4.15 -12.27
N ASP A 197 7.23 4.33 -10.98
CA ASP A 197 8.38 5.06 -10.46
C ASP A 197 9.69 4.34 -10.78
N GLN A 198 9.75 3.03 -10.50
CA GLN A 198 10.91 2.20 -10.82
C GLN A 198 11.18 2.17 -12.33
N ASN A 199 10.14 2.02 -13.16
CA ASN A 199 10.31 2.07 -14.60
C ASN A 199 10.80 3.43 -15.09
N SER A 200 10.25 4.51 -14.55
CA SER A 200 10.62 5.87 -14.98
C SER A 200 12.07 6.19 -14.59
N TYR A 201 12.52 5.73 -13.43
CA TYR A 201 13.91 5.84 -13.00
C TYR A 201 14.84 5.03 -13.91
N ALA A 202 14.59 3.73 -14.08
CA ALA A 202 15.40 2.85 -14.92
C ALA A 202 15.45 3.31 -16.38
N LYS A 203 14.31 3.74 -16.94
CA LYS A 203 14.23 4.31 -18.29
C LYS A 203 15.08 5.57 -18.43
N GLY A 204 15.04 6.47 -17.44
CA GLY A 204 15.86 7.68 -17.44
C GLY A 204 17.36 7.36 -17.51
N ILE A 205 17.81 6.33 -16.78
CA ILE A 205 19.19 5.84 -16.85
C ILE A 205 19.48 5.23 -18.23
N ALA A 206 18.62 4.33 -18.72
CA ALA A 206 18.80 3.65 -20.01
C ALA A 206 18.87 4.64 -21.20
N GLU A 207 18.07 5.70 -21.15
CA GLU A 207 18.03 6.76 -22.17
C GLU A 207 19.14 7.82 -21.98
N ASN A 208 20.02 7.65 -20.99
CA ASN A 208 21.09 8.58 -20.65
C ASN A 208 20.58 10.02 -20.39
N VAL A 209 19.41 10.14 -19.74
CA VAL A 209 18.87 11.44 -19.34
C VAL A 209 19.85 12.08 -18.33
N PRO A 210 20.24 13.36 -18.52
CA PRO A 210 21.16 14.03 -17.61
C PRO A 210 20.70 13.96 -16.16
N ASN A 211 21.61 13.56 -15.26
CA ASN A 211 21.37 13.40 -13.82
C ASN A 211 20.32 12.34 -13.41
N ALA A 212 19.80 11.52 -14.32
CA ALA A 212 18.77 10.53 -13.99
C ALA A 212 19.17 9.59 -12.85
N VAL A 213 20.44 9.19 -12.80
CA VAL A 213 20.98 8.35 -11.73
C VAL A 213 20.86 9.01 -10.35
N LEU A 214 21.03 10.34 -10.27
CA LEU A 214 20.98 11.10 -9.02
C LEU A 214 19.55 11.54 -8.65
N ASP A 215 18.60 11.41 -9.58
CA ASP A 215 17.18 11.75 -9.38
C ASP A 215 16.42 10.54 -8.79
N ASN A 216 16.76 10.18 -7.56
CA ASN A 216 16.24 9.00 -6.88
C ASN A 216 14.93 9.25 -6.09
N ALA A 217 14.32 10.43 -6.22
CA ALA A 217 13.08 10.76 -5.50
C ALA A 217 11.96 9.76 -5.81
N ARG A 218 11.86 9.30 -7.05
CA ARG A 218 10.92 8.25 -7.48
C ARG A 218 11.18 6.91 -6.81
N MET A 219 12.44 6.53 -6.67
CA MET A 219 12.79 5.28 -5.98
C MET A 219 12.47 5.37 -4.49
N GLN A 220 12.78 6.50 -3.85
CA GLN A 220 12.39 6.75 -2.46
C GLN A 220 10.87 6.66 -2.25
N GLN A 221 10.09 7.16 -3.21
CA GLN A 221 8.63 7.05 -3.18
C GLN A 221 8.17 5.59 -3.34
N ALA A 222 8.74 4.86 -4.29
CA ALA A 222 8.48 3.43 -4.48
C ALA A 222 8.80 2.63 -3.21
N ASP A 223 9.93 2.90 -2.56
CA ASP A 223 10.31 2.24 -1.30
C ASP A 223 9.40 2.60 -0.14
N THR A 224 8.93 3.86 -0.10
CA THR A 224 7.97 4.33 0.89
C THR A 224 6.66 3.57 0.77
N LEU A 225 6.08 3.51 -0.43
CA LEU A 225 4.86 2.76 -0.70
C LEU A 225 5.04 1.27 -0.38
N ARG A 226 6.15 0.67 -0.81
CA ARG A 226 6.46 -0.72 -0.53
C ARG A 226 6.50 -1.01 0.96
N ALA A 227 7.21 -0.16 1.73
CA ALA A 227 7.29 -0.30 3.18
C ALA A 227 5.91 -0.17 3.85
N LEU A 228 5.06 0.75 3.38
CA LEU A 228 3.70 0.91 3.90
C LEU A 228 2.81 -0.30 3.61
N ILE A 229 2.91 -0.90 2.42
CA ILE A 229 2.20 -2.15 2.09
C ILE A 229 2.65 -3.29 3.01
N ASP A 230 3.96 -3.45 3.21
CA ASP A 230 4.52 -4.49 4.07
C ASP A 230 4.11 -4.30 5.53
N VAL A 231 4.15 -3.05 6.05
CA VAL A 231 3.66 -2.73 7.40
C VAL A 231 2.16 -3.01 7.51
N GLY A 232 1.35 -2.49 6.59
CA GLY A 232 -0.10 -2.63 6.63
C GLY A 232 -0.58 -4.07 6.56
N THR A 233 -0.02 -4.85 5.63
CA THR A 233 -0.34 -6.27 5.46
C THR A 233 -0.03 -7.07 6.71
N ASN A 234 1.17 -6.91 7.27
CA ASN A 234 1.57 -7.65 8.46
C ASN A 234 0.75 -7.25 9.69
N ASN A 235 0.49 -5.95 9.89
CA ASN A 235 -0.33 -5.45 10.99
C ASN A 235 -1.77 -5.96 10.92
N ALA A 236 -2.36 -5.98 9.72
CA ALA A 236 -3.70 -6.52 9.50
C ALA A 236 -3.80 -8.02 9.82
N LEU A 237 -2.75 -8.79 9.50
CA LEU A 237 -2.70 -10.23 9.79
C LEU A 237 -2.40 -10.52 11.27
N ASP A 238 -1.55 -9.72 11.91
CA ASP A 238 -1.28 -9.80 13.35
C ASP A 238 -2.57 -9.56 14.14
N ALA A 239 -3.34 -8.54 13.75
CA ALA A 239 -4.64 -8.24 14.34
C ALA A 239 -5.65 -9.40 14.23
N LYS A 240 -5.53 -10.26 13.21
CA LYS A 240 -6.37 -11.45 13.03
C LYS A 240 -5.92 -12.64 13.89
N GLY A 241 -4.80 -12.56 14.59
CA GLY A 241 -4.28 -13.62 15.47
C GLY A 241 -3.81 -14.87 14.73
N VAL A 242 -3.37 -14.73 13.48
CA VAL A 242 -2.86 -15.83 12.65
C VAL A 242 -1.49 -16.27 13.18
N ASN A 243 -1.15 -17.57 13.11
CA ASN A 243 0.19 -18.03 13.50
C ASN A 243 1.27 -17.57 12.48
N ALA A 244 2.53 -17.55 12.88
CA ALA A 244 3.61 -16.96 12.08
C ALA A 244 3.79 -17.57 10.67
N ASP A 245 3.64 -18.89 10.53
CA ASP A 245 3.80 -19.58 9.24
C ASP A 245 2.65 -19.26 8.28
N LEU A 246 1.41 -19.28 8.79
CA LEU A 246 0.23 -18.88 8.03
C LEU A 246 0.27 -17.38 7.71
N GLN A 247 0.76 -16.55 8.64
CA GLN A 247 0.90 -15.11 8.44
C GLN A 247 1.85 -14.79 7.29
N ALA A 248 3.01 -15.46 7.21
CA ALA A 248 3.94 -15.26 6.09
C ALA A 248 3.33 -15.68 4.75
N ALA A 249 2.61 -16.82 4.71
CA ALA A 249 1.94 -17.30 3.51
C ALA A 249 0.79 -16.38 3.07
N ASP A 250 -0.04 -15.93 4.02
CA ASP A 250 -1.16 -15.03 3.77
C ASP A 250 -0.67 -13.62 3.36
N ALA A 251 0.43 -13.13 3.95
CA ALA A 251 1.06 -11.87 3.55
C ALA A 251 1.56 -11.95 2.11
N TYR A 252 2.25 -13.04 1.75
CA TYR A 252 2.71 -13.26 0.38
C TYR A 252 1.53 -13.35 -0.60
N ALA A 253 0.46 -14.09 -0.25
CA ALA A 253 -0.72 -14.22 -1.09
C ALA A 253 -1.43 -12.87 -1.31
N SER A 254 -1.60 -12.07 -0.25
CA SER A 254 -2.20 -10.73 -0.32
C SER A 254 -1.38 -9.82 -1.25
N LYS A 255 -0.07 -9.71 -1.00
CA LYS A 255 0.84 -8.88 -1.80
C LYS A 255 0.90 -9.33 -3.26
N SER A 256 0.97 -10.64 -3.52
CA SER A 256 0.94 -11.18 -4.88
C SER A 256 -0.36 -10.81 -5.59
N SER A 257 -1.50 -10.95 -4.93
CA SER A 257 -2.81 -10.65 -5.53
C SER A 257 -2.98 -9.18 -5.88
N ALA A 258 -2.47 -8.27 -5.03
CA ALA A 258 -2.44 -6.84 -5.28
C ALA A 258 -1.47 -6.47 -6.42
N TYR A 259 -0.26 -7.04 -6.38
CA TYR A 259 0.76 -6.83 -7.42
C TYR A 259 0.29 -7.30 -8.80
N ASP A 260 -0.35 -8.47 -8.88
CA ASP A 260 -0.88 -9.02 -10.14
C ASP A 260 -2.01 -8.14 -10.69
N LEU A 261 -2.83 -7.53 -9.83
CA LEU A 261 -3.80 -6.52 -10.25
C LEU A 261 -3.09 -5.28 -10.83
N ALA A 262 -2.04 -4.78 -10.17
CA ALA A 262 -1.26 -3.63 -10.65
C ALA A 262 -0.67 -3.86 -12.05
N VAL A 263 -0.02 -5.01 -12.25
CA VAL A 263 0.53 -5.41 -13.55
C VAL A 263 -0.58 -5.47 -14.60
N LYS A 264 -1.70 -6.13 -14.29
CA LYS A 264 -2.84 -6.21 -15.21
C LYS A 264 -3.38 -4.83 -15.59
N THR A 265 -3.51 -3.91 -14.64
CA THR A 265 -3.99 -2.54 -14.90
C THR A 265 -3.02 -1.78 -15.80
N LEU A 266 -1.71 -1.87 -15.55
CA LEU A 266 -0.69 -1.24 -16.40
C LEU A 266 -0.65 -1.83 -17.82
N SER A 267 -0.79 -3.16 -17.95
CA SER A 267 -0.83 -3.86 -19.24
C SER A 267 -2.09 -3.55 -20.06
N ALA A 268 -3.22 -3.25 -19.40
CA ALA A 268 -4.47 -2.91 -20.07
C ALA A 268 -4.47 -1.50 -20.70
N GLY A 269 -3.51 -0.63 -20.34
CA GLY A 269 -3.40 0.73 -20.88
C GLY A 269 -4.45 1.71 -20.32
N ALA A 270 -4.49 2.91 -20.92
CA ALA A 270 -5.20 4.10 -20.42
C ALA A 270 -6.67 3.92 -20.00
N ASP A 271 -7.36 2.91 -20.51
CA ASP A 271 -8.80 2.71 -20.32
C ASP A 271 -9.16 1.93 -19.04
N ALA A 272 -8.18 1.38 -18.30
CA ALA A 272 -8.42 0.51 -17.14
C ALA A 272 -8.01 1.12 -15.78
N SER A 273 -7.32 2.26 -15.76
CA SER A 273 -6.83 2.90 -14.53
C SER A 273 -7.83 3.92 -13.97
N PRO A 274 -8.36 3.75 -12.74
CA PRO A 274 -9.03 4.83 -12.03
C PRO A 274 -8.04 5.99 -11.82
N GLY A 275 -8.30 7.15 -12.43
CA GLY A 275 -7.44 8.34 -12.27
C GLY A 275 -6.69 8.84 -13.51
N GLY A 276 -7.15 8.51 -14.72
CA GLY A 276 -6.74 9.21 -15.95
C GLY A 276 -5.88 8.37 -16.91
N PRO A 277 -5.59 8.90 -18.11
CA PRO A 277 -4.96 8.13 -19.18
C PRO A 277 -3.49 7.84 -18.87
N VAL A 278 -3.18 6.55 -18.76
CA VAL A 278 -1.82 6.02 -18.57
C VAL A 278 -1.36 5.40 -19.88
N ALA A 279 -0.21 5.82 -20.40
CA ALA A 279 0.41 5.13 -21.53
C ALA A 279 0.68 3.66 -21.12
N ALA A 280 0.20 2.70 -21.91
CA ALA A 280 0.47 1.28 -21.66
C ALA A 280 1.99 1.07 -21.55
N LEU A 281 2.44 0.68 -20.36
CA LEU A 281 3.81 0.23 -20.17
C LEU A 281 3.92 -1.18 -20.76
N GLY A 282 5.10 -1.61 -21.18
CA GLY A 282 5.39 -3.02 -21.47
C GLY A 282 5.39 -3.86 -20.18
N ALA A 283 4.26 -3.85 -19.46
CA ALA A 283 4.16 -4.22 -18.07
C ALA A 283 4.24 -5.74 -17.85
N ASP A 284 3.97 -6.57 -18.86
CA ASP A 284 4.12 -8.02 -18.73
C ASP A 284 5.59 -8.43 -18.53
N THR A 285 6.54 -7.75 -19.19
CA THR A 285 7.98 -8.04 -19.07
C THR A 285 8.60 -7.38 -17.84
N LEU A 286 8.22 -6.13 -17.55
CA LEU A 286 8.67 -5.39 -16.37
C LEU A 286 8.08 -5.96 -15.06
N GLY A 287 6.77 -6.17 -15.04
CA GLY A 287 6.03 -6.64 -13.87
C GLY A 287 6.46 -8.04 -13.43
N SER A 288 6.70 -8.95 -14.38
CA SER A 288 7.21 -10.28 -14.02
C SER A 288 8.63 -10.22 -13.46
N ALA A 289 9.51 -9.40 -14.06
CA ALA A 289 10.91 -9.28 -13.65
C ALA A 289 11.10 -8.65 -12.26
N LEU A 290 10.23 -7.72 -11.87
CA LEU A 290 10.34 -7.01 -10.60
C LEU A 290 9.54 -7.63 -9.46
N LYS A 291 8.71 -8.65 -9.73
CA LYS A 291 7.81 -9.21 -8.71
C LYS A 291 8.60 -9.73 -7.51
N SER A 292 9.60 -10.58 -7.74
CA SER A 292 10.43 -11.15 -6.67
C SER A 292 11.24 -10.09 -5.92
N ASP A 293 11.60 -9.00 -6.58
CA ASP A 293 12.26 -7.84 -5.97
C ASP A 293 11.33 -7.07 -5.04
N ILE A 294 10.08 -6.86 -5.46
CA ILE A 294 9.12 -5.99 -4.78
C ILE A 294 8.39 -6.74 -3.66
N ILE A 295 7.81 -7.91 -3.92
CA ILE A 295 6.99 -8.62 -2.91
C ILE A 295 7.81 -9.61 -2.07
N GLY A 296 9.02 -9.97 -2.52
CA GLY A 296 9.87 -11.01 -1.94
C GLY A 296 9.64 -12.39 -2.56
N THR A 297 10.39 -13.38 -2.10
CA THR A 297 10.21 -14.78 -2.52
C THR A 297 9.07 -15.45 -1.73
N PRO A 298 8.40 -16.47 -2.31
CA PRO A 298 7.44 -17.27 -1.56
C PRO A 298 8.06 -17.81 -0.27
N PRO A 299 7.36 -17.71 0.89
CA PRO A 299 7.91 -18.21 2.14
C PRO A 299 8.09 -19.73 2.07
N VAL A 300 9.26 -20.20 2.50
CA VAL A 300 9.48 -21.63 2.76
C VAL A 300 9.03 -21.96 4.19
N PRO A 301 8.39 -23.12 4.43
CA PRO A 301 8.07 -23.55 5.79
C PRO A 301 9.35 -23.60 6.63
N SER A 302 9.48 -22.70 7.59
CA SER A 302 10.66 -22.56 8.45
C SER A 302 10.18 -22.18 9.84
N ALA A 303 10.95 -22.51 10.89
CA ALA A 303 10.49 -22.36 12.26
C ALA A 303 10.25 -20.89 12.70
N HIS A 304 10.78 -19.90 11.97
CA HIS A 304 10.70 -18.47 12.28
C HIS A 304 10.82 -17.62 11.01
N PRO A 305 9.77 -17.49 10.17
CA PRO A 305 9.81 -16.53 9.07
C PRO A 305 9.87 -15.10 9.64
N ALA A 306 10.82 -14.28 9.15
CA ALA A 306 10.87 -12.87 9.50
C ALA A 306 9.73 -12.13 8.79
N LEU A 307 8.75 -11.65 9.55
CA LEU A 307 7.59 -10.89 9.05
C LEU A 307 8.00 -9.57 8.38
N TYR A 308 9.09 -8.99 8.86
CA TYR A 308 9.75 -7.81 8.29
C TYR A 308 11.22 -8.17 8.02
N SER A 309 11.58 -8.27 6.74
CA SER A 309 12.99 -8.38 6.37
C SER A 309 13.50 -7.02 5.94
N ASN A 310 14.59 -6.57 6.55
CA ASN A 310 15.26 -5.34 6.12
C ASN A 310 15.69 -5.48 4.67
N MET A 311 15.46 -4.44 3.88
CA MET A 311 16.03 -4.37 2.55
C MET A 311 17.55 -4.26 2.68
N THR A 312 18.25 -5.13 1.97
CA THR A 312 19.70 -5.10 1.83
C THR A 312 20.09 -4.15 0.69
N GLU A 313 21.32 -3.63 0.74
CA GLU A 313 21.87 -2.80 -0.35
C GLU A 313 21.86 -3.54 -1.69
N TYR A 314 22.04 -4.87 -1.66
CA TYR A 314 22.10 -5.71 -2.85
C TYR A 314 20.73 -6.01 -3.46
N GLU A 315 19.67 -5.98 -2.66
CA GLU A 315 18.29 -6.07 -3.18
C GLU A 315 17.91 -4.77 -3.91
N ALA A 316 18.31 -3.61 -3.40
CA ALA A 316 18.15 -2.34 -4.12
C ALA A 316 18.95 -2.34 -5.44
N ASP A 317 20.23 -2.74 -5.40
CA ASP A 317 21.08 -2.85 -6.59
C ASP A 317 20.44 -3.78 -7.66
N ARG A 318 19.89 -4.93 -7.23
CA ARG A 318 19.22 -5.91 -8.10
C ARG A 318 17.93 -5.35 -8.72
N ALA A 319 17.09 -4.67 -7.93
CA ALA A 319 15.84 -4.07 -8.41
C ALA A 319 16.10 -3.05 -9.54
N VAL A 320 17.11 -2.20 -9.38
CA VAL A 320 17.52 -1.24 -10.43
C VAL A 320 18.01 -1.96 -11.68
N LEU A 321 18.84 -3.00 -11.54
CA LEU A 321 19.32 -3.79 -12.68
C LEU A 321 18.18 -4.49 -13.42
N ASN A 322 17.21 -5.06 -12.72
CA ASN A 322 16.04 -5.69 -13.33
C ASN A 322 15.16 -4.67 -14.08
N GLY A 323 15.00 -3.46 -13.54
CA GLY A 323 14.37 -2.36 -14.26
C GLY A 323 15.13 -1.94 -15.53
N LEU A 324 16.47 -1.92 -15.47
CA LEU A 324 17.34 -1.61 -16.62
C LEU A 324 17.22 -2.67 -17.72
N ILE A 325 17.21 -3.96 -17.35
CA ILE A 325 17.01 -5.08 -18.28
C ILE A 325 15.64 -4.97 -18.96
N ALA A 326 14.59 -4.69 -18.19
CA ALA A 326 13.24 -4.49 -18.74
C ALA A 326 13.17 -3.32 -19.74
N ASN A 327 14.06 -2.33 -19.60
CA ASN A 327 14.22 -1.21 -20.54
C ASN A 327 15.28 -1.47 -21.63
N GLY A 328 15.70 -2.72 -21.84
CA GLY A 328 16.59 -3.13 -22.93
C GLY A 328 18.08 -2.86 -22.68
N THR A 329 18.46 -2.49 -21.46
CA THR A 329 19.87 -2.32 -21.09
C THR A 329 20.55 -3.67 -20.91
N HIS A 330 21.67 -3.87 -21.59
CA HIS A 330 22.45 -5.10 -21.42
C HIS A 330 23.24 -5.07 -20.10
N VAL A 331 22.96 -6.02 -19.21
CA VAL A 331 23.70 -6.21 -17.95
C VAL A 331 24.75 -7.30 -18.14
N ASN A 332 26.00 -6.98 -17.84
CA ASN A 332 27.12 -7.92 -17.98
C ASN A 332 27.24 -8.83 -16.74
N LEU A 333 26.35 -9.81 -16.63
CA LEU A 333 26.41 -10.88 -15.63
C LEU A 333 26.52 -12.25 -16.31
N PRO A 334 27.10 -13.25 -15.63
CA PRO A 334 27.08 -14.63 -16.11
C PRO A 334 25.64 -15.18 -16.21
N ALA A 335 25.42 -16.12 -17.15
CA ALA A 335 24.08 -16.61 -17.47
C ALA A 335 23.33 -17.29 -16.30
N ASP A 336 24.06 -17.83 -15.31
CA ASP A 336 23.51 -18.48 -14.12
C ASP A 336 22.85 -17.49 -13.13
N PHE A 337 23.23 -16.21 -13.19
CA PHE A 337 22.58 -15.12 -12.43
C PHE A 337 21.16 -14.85 -12.92
N PHE A 338 20.82 -15.26 -14.14
CA PHE A 338 19.53 -14.98 -14.72
C PHE A 338 18.52 -16.13 -14.53
N GLY A 339 17.28 -15.77 -14.19
CA GLY A 339 16.10 -16.62 -14.21
C GLY A 339 15.47 -16.67 -15.59
N GLN A 340 14.56 -17.64 -15.77
CA GLN A 340 13.51 -17.52 -16.77
C GLN A 340 12.26 -17.06 -16.02
N GLY A 341 12.07 -15.74 -15.93
CA GLY A 341 10.77 -15.18 -15.57
C GLY A 341 9.79 -15.32 -16.74
N ASP A 342 8.49 -15.32 -16.45
CA ASP A 342 7.41 -15.44 -17.45
C ASP A 342 7.36 -14.27 -18.47
N GLY A 343 8.24 -13.28 -18.36
CA GLY A 343 8.35 -12.11 -19.24
C GLY A 343 9.77 -11.73 -19.68
N GLY A 344 10.80 -12.55 -19.41
CA GLY A 344 12.20 -12.25 -19.75
C GLY A 344 13.19 -12.74 -18.70
N SER A 345 14.48 -12.50 -18.94
CA SER A 345 15.56 -12.84 -18.01
C SER A 345 15.68 -11.78 -16.92
N ASP A 346 15.28 -12.12 -15.69
CA ASP A 346 15.49 -11.35 -14.46
C ASP A 346 16.73 -11.85 -13.72
N ILE A 347 17.34 -11.02 -12.88
CA ILE A 347 18.43 -11.42 -11.99
C ILE A 347 17.80 -12.12 -10.78
N LYS A 348 18.17 -13.39 -10.58
CA LYS A 348 17.72 -14.23 -9.46
C LYS A 348 18.13 -13.63 -8.13
N GLY A 349 17.36 -13.89 -7.08
CA GLY A 349 17.85 -13.65 -5.70
C GLY A 349 18.92 -14.63 -5.27
N PHE A 350 19.69 -14.28 -4.23
CA PHE A 350 20.74 -15.15 -3.73
C PHE A 350 20.22 -16.54 -3.33
N ALA A 351 19.03 -16.60 -2.69
CA ALA A 351 18.39 -17.86 -2.31
C ALA A 351 18.04 -18.76 -3.50
N GLU A 352 17.77 -18.18 -4.67
CA GLU A 352 17.49 -18.91 -5.91
C GLU A 352 18.79 -19.23 -6.67
N TYR A 353 19.70 -18.27 -6.74
CA TYR A 353 21.03 -18.42 -7.33
C TYR A 353 21.81 -19.58 -6.66
N SER A 354 21.79 -19.65 -5.33
CA SER A 354 22.48 -20.68 -4.54
C SER A 354 21.92 -22.09 -4.72
N GLN A 355 20.72 -22.25 -5.28
CA GLN A 355 20.16 -23.56 -5.62
C GLN A 355 20.71 -24.11 -6.94
N HIS A 356 21.44 -23.31 -7.72
CA HIS A 356 21.97 -23.74 -9.01
C HIS A 356 23.16 -24.70 -8.84
N PRO A 357 23.23 -25.83 -9.59
CA PRO A 357 24.29 -26.83 -9.41
C PRO A 357 25.73 -26.30 -9.59
N THR A 358 25.90 -25.22 -10.35
CA THR A 358 27.17 -24.53 -10.59
C THR A 358 27.52 -23.49 -9.52
N ALA A 359 26.56 -23.06 -8.69
CA ALA A 359 26.76 -22.10 -7.60
C ALA A 359 27.37 -22.73 -6.33
N ASN A 360 27.57 -24.06 -6.33
CA ASN A 360 27.76 -24.95 -5.18
C ASN A 360 28.96 -24.71 -4.23
N THR A 361 29.65 -23.57 -4.33
CA THR A 361 30.69 -23.13 -3.38
C THR A 361 30.81 -21.61 -3.24
N LEU A 362 29.95 -20.82 -3.90
CA LEU A 362 30.10 -19.36 -3.93
C LEU A 362 29.38 -18.73 -2.73
N ALA A 363 30.15 -17.98 -1.93
CA ALA A 363 29.61 -17.23 -0.81
C ALA A 363 28.66 -16.13 -1.30
N GLU A 364 27.67 -15.75 -0.49
CA GLU A 364 26.76 -14.62 -0.72
C GLU A 364 27.50 -13.34 -1.11
N THR A 365 28.67 -13.10 -0.50
CA THR A 365 29.57 -12.00 -0.84
C THR A 365 29.95 -11.97 -2.32
N HIS A 366 30.18 -13.12 -2.95
CA HIS A 366 30.54 -13.19 -4.37
C HIS A 366 29.38 -12.76 -5.27
N TYR A 367 28.18 -13.28 -4.99
CA TYR A 367 26.96 -12.89 -5.69
C TYR A 367 26.70 -11.38 -5.55
N ASN A 368 26.76 -10.89 -4.32
CA ASN A 368 26.55 -9.48 -3.98
C ASN A 368 27.57 -8.56 -4.68
N THR A 369 28.85 -8.93 -4.71
CA THR A 369 29.89 -8.19 -5.44
C THR A 369 29.62 -8.18 -6.95
N ALA A 370 29.23 -9.31 -7.54
CA ALA A 370 28.96 -9.37 -8.98
C ALA A 370 27.78 -8.48 -9.39
N VAL A 371 26.68 -8.52 -8.63
CA VAL A 371 25.51 -7.65 -8.83
C VAL A 371 25.92 -6.18 -8.74
N ARG A 372 26.65 -5.82 -7.69
CA ARG A 372 27.11 -4.44 -7.48
C ARG A 372 28.06 -3.94 -8.57
N ASP A 373 29.00 -4.77 -9.00
CA ASP A 373 29.95 -4.44 -10.07
C ASP A 373 29.25 -4.27 -11.41
N ALA A 374 28.23 -5.09 -11.68
CA ALA A 374 27.40 -4.97 -12.87
C ALA A 374 26.65 -3.63 -12.88
N LEU A 375 26.05 -3.22 -11.75
CA LEU A 375 25.42 -1.90 -11.62
C LEU A 375 26.45 -0.77 -11.80
N ALA A 376 27.59 -0.86 -11.12
CA ALA A 376 28.68 0.13 -11.22
C ALA A 376 29.16 0.34 -12.66
N SER A 377 29.13 -0.70 -13.50
CA SER A 377 29.52 -0.61 -14.91
C SER A 377 28.55 0.23 -15.76
N ILE A 378 27.29 0.34 -15.33
CA ILE A 378 26.24 1.09 -16.02
C ILE A 378 26.13 2.51 -15.48
N VAL A 379 26.00 2.65 -14.16
CA VAL A 379 25.73 3.95 -13.52
C VAL A 379 26.99 4.67 -13.07
N GLY A 380 28.15 4.01 -13.08
CA GLY A 380 29.40 4.52 -12.53
C GLY A 380 29.55 4.24 -11.04
N THR A 381 30.75 3.86 -10.60
CA THR A 381 31.05 3.42 -9.22
C THR A 381 30.63 4.42 -8.14
N ASN A 382 30.74 5.73 -8.41
CA ASN A 382 30.39 6.77 -7.45
C ASN A 382 28.87 6.90 -7.22
N ASN A 383 28.05 6.32 -8.10
CA ASN A 383 26.61 6.46 -8.06
C ASN A 383 25.89 5.23 -7.48
N VAL A 384 26.60 4.12 -7.25
CA VAL A 384 26.04 2.91 -6.64
C VAL A 384 25.63 3.14 -5.19
N ALA A 385 26.46 3.85 -4.41
CA ALA A 385 26.14 4.12 -3.00
C ALA A 385 24.85 4.96 -2.84
N PRO A 386 24.62 6.03 -3.62
CA PRO A 386 23.34 6.74 -3.62
C PRO A 386 22.10 5.88 -3.92
N ILE A 387 22.21 4.93 -4.84
CA ILE A 387 21.13 3.95 -5.12
C ILE A 387 20.91 3.07 -3.89
N GLY A 388 22.00 2.54 -3.31
CA GLY A 388 21.95 1.73 -2.10
C GLY A 388 21.34 2.42 -0.86
N MET A 389 21.17 3.75 -0.86
CA MET A 389 20.47 4.48 0.22
C MET A 389 18.95 4.28 0.19
N GLU A 390 18.37 3.76 -0.89
CA GLU A 390 16.95 3.37 -1.01
C GLU A 390 16.50 2.46 0.13
N LYS A 391 17.37 1.52 0.52
CA LYS A 391 17.14 0.63 1.67
C LYS A 391 16.89 1.40 2.96
N ASP A 392 17.48 2.58 3.13
CA ASP A 392 17.36 3.34 4.38
C ASP A 392 15.94 3.92 4.51
N THR A 393 15.33 4.35 3.40
CA THR A 393 13.91 4.77 3.37
C THR A 393 13.00 3.64 3.81
N TYR A 394 13.11 2.47 3.16
CA TYR A 394 12.31 1.30 3.50
C TYR A 394 12.54 0.84 4.95
N ASN A 395 13.81 0.71 5.38
CA ASN A 395 14.17 0.23 6.71
C ASN A 395 13.75 1.22 7.81
N ASN A 396 13.77 2.52 7.57
CA ASN A 396 13.31 3.51 8.54
C ASN A 396 11.79 3.41 8.80
N ILE A 397 11.00 3.18 7.75
CA ILE A 397 9.55 3.00 7.89
C ILE A 397 9.24 1.68 8.60
N THR A 398 9.90 0.58 8.23
CA THR A 398 9.62 -0.76 8.78
C THR A 398 10.18 -1.00 10.18
N LYS A 399 11.18 -0.21 10.64
CA LYS A 399 11.80 -0.36 11.98
C LYS A 399 10.81 -0.21 13.14
N ASN A 400 9.79 0.64 13.00
CA ASN A 400 8.68 0.73 13.95
C ASN A 400 7.35 0.50 13.21
N PRO A 401 6.90 -0.77 13.08
CA PRO A 401 5.69 -1.10 12.35
C PRO A 401 4.40 -0.72 13.10
N HIS A 402 4.48 -0.47 14.42
CA HIS A 402 3.37 -0.09 15.28
C HIS A 402 3.68 1.20 16.06
N PRO A 403 3.67 2.38 15.41
CA PRO A 403 3.95 3.64 16.10
C PRO A 403 2.86 4.09 17.09
N TRP A 404 1.70 3.43 17.14
CA TRP A 404 0.55 3.77 17.97
C TRP A 404 0.51 3.04 19.32
N SER A 405 1.65 2.87 19.99
CA SER A 405 1.75 2.16 21.28
C SER A 405 1.64 3.05 22.51
#